data_AF-M1AAQ9-F1
#
_entry.id   AF-M1AAQ9-F1
#
_cell.length_a   1.000
_cell.length_b   1.000
_cell.length_c   1.000
_cell.angle_alpha   90.00
_cell.angle_beta   90.00
_cell.angle_gamma   90.00
#
_symmetry.space_group_name_H-M   'P 1'
#
loop_
_entity.id
_entity.type
_entity.pdbx_description
1 polymer ?
#
loop_
_entity_poly.entity_id
_entity_poly.type
_entity_poly.pdbx_seq_one_letter_code
_entity_poly.pdbx_strand_id
1 'polypeptide(L)'
;MGDFNSKKSNKVNFETKIQELQEIVIGKEGLRKKILQKGNSWKTPFHGDEIQVHYRVKLQDGEFFDSSYDRGKPFTFKLGQGEVIKGWDEGIATMKKSERAIFTIPPNLAYGEIGSPPLIPPNSTLIFEIELISWNSIRDISGDGGILKKIIKEGQGWATPRDVDEVLVKYVASSADGIILSQYDDAVEFSLMEGHLYPAMKKSLKTMRKGEIVELTVKPAYYFGNSSFDGDGIGILQSSNSNLIIHLELISWKSVVDVIGDNKVLKKLIKAGEGYDHPNEGSLAKVIYIGKLQDGTIFERKGSDEEPFEYVCLEGQLNENLDRAIMTMKKGEEAIVTINSDSMFYEIKLVDFNKEKPFWKMDTKEKIEACDKIKNEGNVLFKDGKYQCASMKYEKECNSFSFLFFFV
;
A
#
# COMPACT_ATOMS: atom_id res chain seq x y z
N MET A 1 -48.60 -33.77 -29.62
CA MET A 1 -49.14 -32.74 -28.72
C MET A 1 -48.53 -32.95 -27.34
N GLY A 2 -47.42 -32.28 -27.00
CA GLY A 2 -46.69 -32.62 -25.77
C GLY A 2 -45.68 -31.62 -25.20
N ASP A 3 -45.43 -30.46 -25.83
CA ASP A 3 -44.35 -29.55 -25.36
C ASP A 3 -44.73 -28.07 -25.16
N PHE A 4 -46.00 -27.70 -25.35
CA PHE A 4 -46.44 -26.31 -25.12
C PHE A 4 -46.89 -26.03 -23.68
N ASN A 5 -47.32 -27.05 -22.92
CA ASN A 5 -47.83 -26.87 -21.55
C ASN A 5 -46.73 -26.84 -20.48
N SER A 6 -45.58 -27.51 -20.67
CA SER A 6 -44.48 -27.55 -19.70
C SER A 6 -43.70 -26.23 -19.61
N LYS A 7 -43.51 -25.54 -20.75
CA LYS A 7 -42.86 -24.21 -20.78
C LYS A 7 -43.74 -23.12 -20.16
N LYS A 8 -45.05 -23.17 -20.35
CA LYS A 8 -46.00 -22.23 -19.72
C LYS A 8 -46.08 -22.44 -18.20
N SER A 9 -46.16 -23.69 -17.72
CA SER A 9 -46.22 -23.94 -16.26
C SER A 9 -44.92 -23.52 -15.55
N ASN A 10 -43.76 -23.75 -16.18
CA ASN A 10 -42.46 -23.33 -15.62
C ASN A 10 -42.26 -21.81 -15.63
N LYS A 11 -42.74 -21.09 -16.66
CA LYS A 11 -42.69 -19.62 -16.72
C LYS A 11 -43.57 -18.98 -15.63
N VAL A 12 -44.79 -19.48 -15.47
CA VAL A 12 -45.72 -19.01 -14.42
C VAL A 12 -45.14 -19.23 -13.03
N ASN A 13 -44.58 -20.42 -12.76
CA ASN A 13 -44.00 -20.74 -11.45
C ASN A 13 -42.75 -19.88 -11.13
N PHE A 14 -41.94 -19.54 -12.13
CA PHE A 14 -40.78 -18.66 -11.96
C PHE A 14 -41.17 -17.20 -11.68
N GLU A 15 -42.16 -16.67 -12.39
CA GLU A 15 -42.65 -15.30 -12.18
C GLU A 15 -43.33 -15.13 -10.82
N THR A 16 -44.13 -16.10 -10.38
CA THR A 16 -44.72 -16.12 -9.02
C THR A 16 -43.63 -16.12 -7.95
N LYS A 17 -42.57 -16.92 -8.13
CA LYS A 17 -41.44 -16.98 -7.19
C LYS A 17 -40.65 -15.67 -7.10
N ILE A 18 -40.58 -14.88 -8.17
CA ILE A 18 -39.95 -13.54 -8.16
C ILE A 18 -40.80 -12.53 -7.37
N GLN A 19 -42.12 -12.66 -7.41
CA GLN A 19 -43.02 -11.75 -6.69
C GLN A 19 -42.84 -11.87 -5.17
N GLU A 20 -42.57 -13.07 -4.67
CA GLU A 20 -42.32 -13.36 -3.24
C GLU A 20 -40.95 -12.87 -2.73
N LEU A 21 -40.01 -12.55 -3.63
CA LEU A 21 -38.70 -12.05 -3.22
C LEU A 21 -38.82 -10.64 -2.63
N GLN A 22 -38.08 -10.43 -1.54
CA GLN A 22 -37.96 -9.13 -0.89
C GLN A 22 -37.44 -8.09 -1.88
N GLU A 23 -38.20 -7.01 -2.02
CA GLU A 23 -37.84 -5.86 -2.83
C GLU A 23 -37.12 -4.83 -1.97
N ILE A 24 -35.99 -4.35 -2.47
CA ILE A 24 -35.15 -3.34 -1.83
C ILE A 24 -35.22 -2.08 -2.69
N VAL A 25 -35.58 -0.95 -2.09
CA VAL A 25 -35.50 0.36 -2.77
C VAL A 25 -34.08 0.87 -2.64
N ILE A 26 -33.49 1.26 -3.77
CA ILE A 26 -32.16 1.87 -3.85
C ILE A 26 -32.34 3.35 -4.13
N GLY A 27 -31.62 4.20 -3.38
CA GLY A 27 -31.70 5.65 -3.53
C GLY A 27 -33.09 6.19 -3.18
N LYS A 28 -33.42 7.36 -3.77
CA LYS A 28 -34.69 8.06 -3.56
C LYS A 28 -35.56 8.16 -4.82
N GLU A 29 -35.00 7.74 -5.96
CA GLU A 29 -35.56 7.96 -7.29
C GLU A 29 -36.36 6.76 -7.82
N GLY A 30 -36.68 5.80 -6.95
CA GLY A 30 -37.60 4.71 -7.26
C GLY A 30 -36.97 3.47 -7.89
N LEU A 31 -35.64 3.37 -7.92
CA LEU A 31 -34.91 2.16 -8.31
C LEU A 31 -35.21 1.03 -7.32
N ARG A 32 -35.59 -0.14 -7.83
CA ARG A 32 -35.89 -1.31 -6.99
C ARG A 32 -35.07 -2.52 -7.40
N LYS A 33 -34.68 -3.32 -6.42
CA LYS A 33 -33.83 -4.50 -6.57
C LYS A 33 -34.44 -5.71 -5.87
N LYS A 34 -34.42 -6.85 -6.55
CA LYS A 34 -34.76 -8.17 -5.99
C LYS A 34 -33.61 -9.13 -6.21
N ILE A 35 -33.09 -9.73 -5.15
CA ILE A 35 -31.95 -10.66 -5.25
C ILE A 35 -32.46 -12.05 -5.64
N LEU A 36 -32.11 -12.52 -6.84
CA LEU A 36 -32.39 -13.88 -7.30
C LEU A 36 -31.39 -14.88 -6.72
N GLN A 37 -30.12 -14.48 -6.65
CA GLN A 37 -29.02 -15.27 -6.13
C GLN A 37 -28.09 -14.36 -5.34
N LYS A 38 -27.79 -14.75 -4.10
CA LYS A 38 -26.83 -14.02 -3.26
C LYS A 38 -25.41 -14.18 -3.82
N GLY A 39 -24.65 -13.09 -3.80
CA GLY A 39 -23.23 -13.14 -4.13
C GLY A 39 -22.41 -13.91 -3.09
N ASN A 40 -21.17 -14.25 -3.47
CA ASN A 40 -20.23 -15.05 -2.67
C ASN A 40 -19.19 -14.19 -1.92
N SER A 41 -19.38 -12.87 -1.88
CA SER A 41 -18.44 -11.88 -1.35
C SER A 41 -19.15 -10.84 -0.50
N TRP A 42 -18.43 -10.23 0.44
CA TRP A 42 -18.92 -9.06 1.20
C TRP A 42 -18.58 -7.73 0.52
N LYS A 43 -17.65 -7.73 -0.44
CA LYS A 43 -17.24 -6.54 -1.19
C LYS A 43 -18.27 -6.21 -2.28
N THR A 44 -18.42 -4.92 -2.55
CA THR A 44 -19.14 -4.34 -3.69
C THR A 44 -18.17 -3.48 -4.51
N PRO A 45 -18.43 -3.26 -5.81
CA PRO A 45 -17.60 -2.39 -6.63
C PRO A 45 -17.75 -0.92 -6.23
N PHE A 46 -16.70 -0.13 -6.49
CA PHE A 46 -16.68 1.32 -6.26
C PHE A 46 -16.72 2.10 -7.58
N HIS A 47 -17.08 3.38 -7.50
CA HIS A 47 -17.01 4.31 -8.63
C HIS A 47 -15.63 4.28 -9.29
N GLY A 48 -15.60 4.14 -10.61
CA GLY A 48 -14.39 3.98 -11.42
C GLY A 48 -13.98 2.52 -11.69
N ASP A 49 -14.46 1.55 -10.90
CA ASP A 49 -14.15 0.14 -11.12
C ASP A 49 -14.66 -0.34 -12.49
N GLU A 50 -13.90 -1.21 -13.13
CA GLU A 50 -14.29 -1.83 -14.40
C GLU A 50 -15.11 -3.08 -14.11
N ILE A 51 -16.39 -3.03 -14.45
CA ILE A 51 -17.41 -4.03 -14.13
C ILE A 51 -17.57 -4.99 -15.29
N GLN A 52 -17.77 -6.28 -14.99
CA GLN A 52 -18.25 -7.27 -15.96
C GLN A 52 -19.58 -7.87 -15.51
N VAL A 53 -20.61 -7.74 -16.34
CA VAL A 53 -21.95 -8.28 -16.07
C VAL A 53 -22.47 -9.13 -17.22
N HIS A 54 -23.26 -10.14 -16.88
CA HIS A 54 -24.26 -10.64 -17.82
C HIS A 54 -25.61 -9.98 -17.55
N TYR A 55 -26.37 -9.72 -18.61
CA TYR A 55 -27.70 -9.13 -18.46
C TYR A 55 -28.69 -9.59 -19.52
N ARG A 56 -29.97 -9.37 -19.20
CA ARG A 56 -31.07 -9.35 -20.15
C ARG A 56 -32.07 -8.27 -19.72
N VAL A 57 -32.71 -7.63 -20.70
CA VAL A 57 -33.63 -6.52 -20.46
C VAL A 57 -34.96 -6.70 -21.18
N LYS A 58 -36.03 -6.32 -20.49
CA LYS A 58 -37.39 -6.27 -21.04
C LYS A 58 -38.10 -4.99 -20.60
N LEU A 59 -39.13 -4.60 -21.36
CA LEU A 59 -40.11 -3.60 -20.93
C LEU A 59 -41.00 -4.20 -19.84
N GLN A 60 -41.66 -3.34 -19.06
CA GLN A 60 -42.70 -3.80 -18.14
C GLN A 60 -43.76 -4.61 -18.91
N ASP A 61 -44.04 -5.83 -18.42
CA ASP A 61 -44.95 -6.81 -19.02
C ASP A 61 -44.60 -7.29 -20.45
N GLY A 62 -43.38 -7.02 -20.91
CA GLY A 62 -42.87 -7.45 -22.22
C GLY A 62 -42.01 -8.72 -22.19
N GLU A 63 -41.52 -9.12 -23.37
CA GLU A 63 -40.47 -10.14 -23.52
C GLU A 63 -39.07 -9.50 -23.48
N PHE A 64 -38.05 -10.30 -23.22
CA PHE A 64 -36.66 -9.85 -23.31
C PHE A 64 -36.32 -9.48 -24.76
N PHE A 65 -35.80 -8.28 -24.97
CA PHE A 65 -35.47 -7.75 -26.30
C PHE A 65 -33.97 -7.52 -26.52
N ASP A 66 -33.17 -7.51 -25.45
CA ASP A 66 -31.70 -7.44 -25.53
C ASP A 66 -31.07 -8.27 -24.40
N SER A 67 -29.96 -8.95 -24.71
CA SER A 67 -29.23 -9.78 -23.79
C SER A 67 -27.75 -9.93 -24.16
N SER A 68 -26.87 -9.89 -23.16
CA SER A 68 -25.45 -10.21 -23.37
C SER A 68 -25.17 -11.71 -23.48
N TYR A 69 -26.09 -12.57 -23.02
CA TYR A 69 -25.96 -14.02 -23.20
C TYR A 69 -26.03 -14.39 -24.69
N ASP A 70 -26.91 -13.73 -25.45
CA ASP A 70 -27.07 -13.95 -26.90
C ASP A 70 -25.82 -13.54 -27.68
N ARG A 71 -25.00 -12.64 -27.11
CA ARG A 71 -23.70 -12.22 -27.66
C ARG A 71 -22.53 -13.11 -27.23
N GLY A 72 -22.75 -14.07 -26.34
CA GLY A 72 -21.75 -15.02 -25.87
C GLY A 72 -20.62 -14.44 -25.01
N LYS A 73 -20.69 -13.17 -24.60
CA LYS A 73 -19.67 -12.53 -23.75
C LYS A 73 -20.28 -11.54 -22.76
N PRO A 74 -19.69 -11.39 -21.55
CA PRO A 74 -20.09 -10.35 -20.60
C PRO A 74 -19.98 -8.95 -21.21
N PHE A 75 -20.78 -8.02 -20.68
CA PHE A 75 -20.69 -6.60 -20.99
C PHE A 75 -19.77 -5.92 -19.96
N THR A 76 -18.83 -5.11 -20.44
CA THR A 76 -17.82 -4.42 -19.63
C THR A 76 -18.00 -2.91 -19.71
N PHE A 77 -17.97 -2.23 -18.56
CA PHE A 77 -18.08 -0.77 -18.47
C PHE A 77 -17.45 -0.25 -17.16
N LYS A 78 -17.19 1.06 -17.06
CA LYS A 78 -16.69 1.71 -15.83
C LYS A 78 -17.85 2.26 -15.00
N LEU A 79 -17.92 1.81 -13.74
CA LEU A 79 -19.00 2.16 -12.84
C LEU A 79 -19.00 3.65 -12.49
N GLY A 80 -20.14 4.31 -12.61
CA GLY A 80 -20.36 5.69 -12.19
C GLY A 80 -19.83 6.76 -13.16
N GLN A 81 -19.24 6.35 -14.29
CA GLN A 81 -18.71 7.27 -15.29
C GLN A 81 -19.75 7.68 -16.36
N GLY A 82 -21.02 7.27 -16.20
CA GLY A 82 -22.07 7.56 -17.17
C GLY A 82 -21.94 6.80 -18.49
N GLU A 83 -21.18 5.69 -18.50
CA GLU A 83 -21.09 4.78 -19.66
C GLU A 83 -22.37 3.94 -19.85
N VAL A 84 -23.22 3.90 -18.82
CA VAL A 84 -24.50 3.18 -18.77
C VAL A 84 -25.60 4.08 -18.20
N ILE A 85 -26.86 3.62 -18.24
CA ILE A 85 -27.97 4.34 -17.62
C ILE A 85 -27.76 4.51 -16.11
N LYS A 86 -28.25 5.61 -15.53
CA LYS A 86 -28.05 5.94 -14.10
C LYS A 86 -28.47 4.83 -13.14
N GLY A 87 -29.57 4.13 -13.46
CA GLY A 87 -30.05 3.01 -12.64
C GLY A 87 -29.09 1.82 -12.59
N TRP A 88 -28.24 1.63 -13.61
CA TRP A 88 -27.16 0.65 -13.56
C TRP A 88 -26.04 1.11 -12.65
N ASP A 89 -25.60 2.36 -12.76
CA ASP A 89 -24.54 2.92 -11.91
C ASP A 89 -24.92 2.84 -10.43
N GLU A 90 -26.17 3.19 -10.08
CA GLU A 90 -26.66 3.07 -8.71
C GLU A 90 -26.91 1.61 -8.28
N GLY A 91 -27.51 0.81 -9.15
CA GLY A 91 -27.93 -0.55 -8.83
C GLY A 91 -26.75 -1.52 -8.66
N ILE A 92 -25.81 -1.50 -9.59
CA ILE A 92 -24.66 -2.42 -9.62
C ILE A 92 -23.66 -2.11 -8.50
N ALA A 93 -23.56 -0.84 -8.08
CA ALA A 93 -22.78 -0.46 -6.89
C ALA A 93 -23.24 -1.19 -5.60
N THR A 94 -24.48 -1.70 -5.56
CA THR A 94 -25.01 -2.47 -4.41
C THR A 94 -24.82 -3.99 -4.54
N MET A 95 -24.31 -4.47 -5.68
CA MET A 95 -24.19 -5.90 -5.96
C MET A 95 -22.90 -6.49 -5.40
N LYS A 96 -23.00 -7.73 -4.92
CA LYS A 96 -21.86 -8.55 -4.53
C LYS A 96 -21.37 -9.39 -5.71
N LYS A 97 -20.10 -9.84 -5.66
CA LYS A 97 -19.55 -10.75 -6.68
C LYS A 97 -20.43 -12.00 -6.82
N SER A 98 -20.71 -12.39 -8.07
CA SER A 98 -21.60 -13.51 -8.45
C SER A 98 -23.05 -13.36 -8.00
N GLU A 99 -23.48 -12.17 -7.57
CA GLU A 99 -24.88 -11.89 -7.29
C GLU A 99 -25.67 -11.79 -8.60
N ARG A 100 -26.89 -12.35 -8.61
CA ARG A 100 -27.86 -12.16 -9.69
C ARG A 100 -29.09 -11.48 -9.13
N ALA A 101 -29.50 -10.37 -9.73
CA ALA A 101 -30.59 -9.56 -9.24
C ALA A 101 -31.46 -9.04 -10.38
N ILE A 102 -32.73 -8.80 -10.08
CA ILE A 102 -33.66 -8.07 -10.95
C ILE A 102 -33.70 -6.62 -10.47
N PHE A 103 -33.51 -5.69 -11.41
CA PHE A 103 -33.66 -4.27 -11.21
C PHE A 103 -34.88 -3.77 -11.97
N THR A 104 -35.78 -3.09 -11.27
CA THR A 104 -36.86 -2.31 -11.86
C THR A 104 -36.42 -0.86 -11.89
N ILE A 105 -36.12 -0.35 -13.09
CA ILE A 105 -35.51 0.95 -13.30
C ILE A 105 -36.55 1.90 -13.89
N PRO A 106 -36.95 2.95 -13.15
CA PRO A 106 -37.91 3.93 -13.64
C PRO A 106 -37.31 4.82 -14.74
N PRO A 107 -38.14 5.51 -15.54
CA PRO A 107 -37.67 6.23 -16.73
C PRO A 107 -36.61 7.31 -16.44
N ASN A 108 -36.72 8.01 -15.32
CA ASN A 108 -35.77 9.05 -14.88
C ASN A 108 -34.35 8.51 -14.62
N LEU A 109 -34.23 7.22 -14.32
CA LEU A 109 -32.96 6.51 -14.15
C LEU A 109 -32.58 5.65 -15.38
N ALA A 110 -33.40 5.72 -16.45
CA ALA A 110 -33.20 5.02 -17.71
C ALA A 110 -33.06 6.02 -18.87
N TYR A 111 -33.99 5.99 -19.84
CA TYR A 111 -33.94 6.80 -21.07
C TYR A 111 -34.93 7.98 -21.07
N GLY A 112 -35.62 8.24 -19.96
CA GLY A 112 -36.48 9.41 -19.76
C GLY A 112 -37.61 9.55 -20.78
N GLU A 113 -38.01 10.80 -21.00
CA GLU A 113 -39.12 11.19 -21.89
C GLU A 113 -38.83 10.93 -23.37
N ILE A 114 -37.56 10.79 -23.75
CA ILE A 114 -37.15 10.58 -25.14
C ILE A 114 -37.18 9.08 -25.50
N GLY A 115 -36.81 8.21 -24.57
CA GLY A 115 -36.63 6.79 -24.85
C GLY A 115 -35.36 6.51 -25.67
N SER A 116 -35.30 5.32 -26.26
CA SER A 116 -34.26 4.90 -27.22
C SER A 116 -34.92 4.12 -28.37
N PRO A 117 -35.45 4.83 -29.37
CA PRO A 117 -36.14 4.21 -30.50
C PRO A 117 -35.23 3.28 -31.33
N PRO A 118 -35.76 2.21 -31.94
CA PRO A 118 -37.16 1.78 -31.90
C PRO A 118 -37.52 0.88 -30.71
N LEU A 119 -36.53 0.46 -29.91
CA LEU A 119 -36.70 -0.61 -28.91
C LEU A 119 -37.31 -0.12 -27.59
N ILE A 120 -36.99 1.13 -27.19
CA ILE A 120 -37.40 1.69 -25.90
C ILE A 120 -38.25 2.93 -26.16
N PRO A 121 -39.57 2.88 -25.94
CA PRO A 121 -40.44 4.03 -26.03
C PRO A 121 -40.13 5.12 -24.98
N PRO A 122 -40.58 6.37 -25.20
CA PRO A 122 -40.69 7.40 -24.18
C PRO A 122 -41.24 6.90 -22.84
N ASN A 123 -40.67 7.36 -21.73
CA ASN A 123 -41.16 7.12 -20.36
C ASN A 123 -41.31 5.63 -19.98
N SER A 124 -40.46 4.77 -20.55
CA SER A 124 -40.50 3.33 -20.28
C SER A 124 -39.81 2.95 -18.98
N THR A 125 -40.47 2.12 -18.17
CA THR A 125 -39.84 1.40 -17.04
C THR A 125 -39.17 0.14 -17.58
N LEU A 126 -37.91 -0.08 -17.21
CA LEU A 126 -37.11 -1.22 -17.67
C LEU A 126 -36.92 -2.24 -16.56
N ILE A 127 -37.07 -3.52 -16.89
CA ILE A 127 -36.75 -4.63 -16.00
C ILE A 127 -35.46 -5.27 -16.51
N PHE A 128 -34.38 -5.09 -15.76
CA PHE A 128 -33.10 -5.72 -16.01
C PHE A 128 -32.91 -6.90 -15.09
N GLU A 129 -32.45 -8.02 -15.64
CA GLU A 129 -31.86 -9.08 -14.84
C GLU A 129 -30.36 -9.05 -15.07
N ILE A 130 -29.58 -8.86 -14.01
CA ILE A 130 -28.14 -8.64 -14.05
C ILE A 130 -27.46 -9.66 -13.17
N GLU A 131 -26.41 -10.29 -13.69
CA GLU A 131 -25.46 -11.10 -12.95
C GLU A 131 -24.11 -10.38 -12.92
N LEU A 132 -23.61 -10.06 -11.72
CA LEU A 132 -22.29 -9.44 -11.54
C LEU A 132 -21.22 -10.53 -11.55
N ILE A 133 -20.50 -10.66 -12.67
CA ILE A 133 -19.49 -11.70 -12.87
C ILE A 133 -18.23 -11.38 -12.06
N SER A 134 -17.69 -10.18 -12.27
CA SER A 134 -16.45 -9.71 -11.65
C SER A 134 -16.32 -8.20 -11.80
N TRP A 135 -15.31 -7.63 -11.14
CA TRP A 135 -14.83 -6.29 -11.45
C TRP A 135 -13.32 -6.23 -11.19
N ASN A 136 -12.67 -5.28 -11.87
CA ASN A 136 -11.30 -4.87 -11.58
C ASN A 136 -11.34 -3.54 -10.84
N SER A 137 -10.69 -3.46 -9.68
CA SER A 137 -10.66 -2.22 -8.93
C SER A 137 -9.71 -1.22 -9.56
N ILE A 138 -10.24 -0.04 -9.90
CA ILE A 138 -9.47 1.06 -10.47
C ILE A 138 -9.44 2.19 -9.46
N ARG A 139 -8.24 2.68 -9.15
CA ARG A 139 -8.02 3.74 -8.17
C ARG A 139 -7.28 4.87 -8.83
N ASP A 140 -7.82 6.08 -8.72
CA ASP A 140 -7.08 7.28 -9.04
C ASP A 140 -6.13 7.57 -7.88
N ILE A 141 -4.85 7.28 -8.06
CA ILE A 141 -3.84 7.47 -7.02
C ILE A 141 -3.24 8.88 -7.06
N SER A 142 -3.51 9.66 -8.11
CA SER A 142 -3.08 11.04 -8.18
C SER A 142 -4.13 12.04 -7.71
N GLY A 143 -5.41 11.68 -7.78
CA GLY A 143 -6.57 12.49 -7.36
C GLY A 143 -7.09 13.43 -8.44
N ASP A 144 -6.43 13.47 -9.59
CA ASP A 144 -6.74 14.31 -10.75
C ASP A 144 -6.90 13.47 -12.05
N GLY A 145 -7.01 12.15 -11.91
CA GLY A 145 -7.05 11.18 -13.01
C GLY A 145 -5.75 11.06 -13.80
N GLY A 146 -4.64 11.60 -13.28
CA GLY A 146 -3.31 11.51 -13.86
C GLY A 146 -2.69 10.12 -13.80
N ILE A 147 -2.97 9.36 -12.74
CA ILE A 147 -2.52 7.99 -12.58
C ILE A 147 -3.68 7.11 -12.12
N LEU A 148 -4.18 6.28 -13.03
CA LEU A 148 -5.20 5.28 -12.74
C LEU A 148 -4.53 3.92 -12.53
N LYS A 149 -4.69 3.36 -11.32
CA LYS A 149 -4.18 2.05 -10.93
C LYS A 149 -5.28 1.00 -11.00
N LYS A 150 -5.23 0.12 -11.99
CA LYS A 150 -6.08 -1.06 -12.09
C LYS A 150 -5.41 -2.24 -11.39
N ILE A 151 -6.04 -2.77 -10.35
CA ILE A 151 -5.53 -3.92 -9.60
C ILE A 151 -5.87 -5.20 -10.37
N ILE A 152 -4.84 -5.89 -10.87
CA ILE A 152 -4.96 -7.16 -11.59
C ILE A 152 -4.88 -8.34 -10.62
N LYS A 153 -4.00 -8.24 -9.62
CA LYS A 153 -3.86 -9.21 -8.53
C LYS A 153 -3.65 -8.46 -7.22
N GLU A 154 -4.49 -8.77 -6.23
CA GLU A 154 -4.37 -8.25 -4.87
C GLU A 154 -3.07 -8.72 -4.21
N GLY A 155 -2.38 -7.81 -3.53
CA GLY A 155 -1.21 -8.15 -2.71
C GLY A 155 -1.58 -8.71 -1.33
N GLN A 156 -0.58 -9.22 -0.63
CA GLN A 156 -0.70 -9.83 0.68
C GLN A 156 -0.31 -8.87 1.80
N GLY A 157 -0.90 -9.06 2.98
CA GLY A 157 -0.65 -8.21 4.14
C GLY A 157 -1.30 -6.83 4.02
N TRP A 158 -0.92 -5.92 4.91
CA TRP A 158 -1.46 -4.55 4.99
C TRP A 158 -0.39 -3.47 4.78
N ALA A 159 0.88 -3.80 5.02
CA ALA A 159 1.99 -2.86 4.90
C ALA A 159 2.29 -2.51 3.44
N THR A 160 2.76 -1.30 3.22
CA THR A 160 3.23 -0.80 1.93
C THR A 160 4.63 -0.16 2.09
N PRO A 161 5.44 -0.09 1.02
CA PRO A 161 6.74 0.56 1.04
C PRO A 161 6.66 2.06 1.39
N ARG A 162 7.69 2.56 2.07
CA ARG A 162 7.92 3.99 2.39
C ARG A 162 8.98 4.59 1.47
N ASP A 163 9.13 5.92 1.50
CA ASP A 163 10.07 6.63 0.60
C ASP A 163 11.52 6.15 0.72
N VAL A 164 11.95 5.74 1.90
CA VAL A 164 13.32 5.27 2.13
C VAL A 164 13.51 3.78 1.81
N ASP A 165 12.42 3.02 1.63
CA ASP A 165 12.51 1.58 1.43
C ASP A 165 13.04 1.24 0.03
N GLU A 166 13.75 0.11 -0.07
CA GLU A 166 14.21 -0.42 -1.35
C GLU A 166 13.23 -1.48 -1.85
N VAL A 167 12.68 -1.26 -3.03
CA VAL A 167 11.65 -2.11 -3.63
C VAL A 167 12.28 -3.03 -4.66
N LEU A 168 11.78 -4.27 -4.73
CA LEU A 168 12.08 -5.23 -5.79
C LEU A 168 10.83 -5.39 -6.66
N VAL A 169 10.93 -5.03 -7.93
CA VAL A 169 9.78 -4.98 -8.85
C VAL A 169 10.06 -5.67 -10.17
N LYS A 170 9.00 -6.06 -10.87
CA LYS A 170 9.02 -6.35 -12.30
C LYS A 170 8.06 -5.41 -13.00
N TYR A 171 8.43 -4.92 -14.18
CA TYR A 171 7.52 -4.08 -14.93
C TYR A 171 7.74 -4.14 -16.44
N VAL A 172 6.68 -3.82 -17.17
CA VAL A 172 6.69 -3.58 -18.62
C VAL A 172 5.94 -2.27 -18.85
N ALA A 173 6.61 -1.30 -19.46
CA ALA A 173 6.05 -0.01 -19.81
C ALA A 173 5.89 0.08 -21.34
N SER A 174 4.71 0.49 -21.78
CA SER A 174 4.33 0.57 -23.19
C SER A 174 3.48 1.81 -23.46
N SER A 175 3.44 2.27 -24.72
CA SER A 175 2.46 3.28 -25.14
C SER A 175 1.04 2.72 -25.12
N ALA A 176 0.04 3.59 -25.17
CA ALA A 176 -1.36 3.17 -25.31
C ALA A 176 -1.63 2.28 -26.53
N ASP A 177 -0.80 2.39 -27.58
CA ASP A 177 -0.87 1.57 -28.79
C ASP A 177 -0.12 0.22 -28.67
N GLY A 178 0.45 -0.08 -27.49
CA GLY A 178 1.11 -1.35 -27.19
C GLY A 178 2.59 -1.43 -27.59
N ILE A 179 3.21 -0.32 -28.02
CA ILE A 179 4.65 -0.29 -28.29
C ILE A 179 5.39 -0.33 -26.96
N ILE A 180 6.20 -1.36 -26.73
CA ILE A 180 7.01 -1.49 -25.51
C ILE A 180 8.11 -0.43 -25.54
N LEU A 181 8.22 0.33 -24.45
CA LEU A 181 9.15 1.45 -24.30
C LEU A 181 10.28 1.11 -23.33
N SER A 182 9.98 0.38 -22.26
CA SER A 182 10.99 -0.18 -21.37
C SER A 182 10.47 -1.42 -20.65
N GLN A 183 11.36 -2.38 -20.46
CA GLN A 183 11.13 -3.60 -19.69
C GLN A 183 12.47 -4.13 -19.19
N TYR A 184 12.45 -4.96 -18.16
CA TYR A 184 13.60 -5.73 -17.73
C TYR A 184 13.28 -7.21 -17.78
N ASP A 185 14.26 -8.02 -18.21
CA ASP A 185 14.12 -9.48 -18.22
C ASP A 185 14.04 -10.04 -16.79
N ASP A 186 14.77 -9.40 -15.86
CA ASP A 186 14.81 -9.74 -14.45
C ASP A 186 14.14 -8.67 -13.56
N ALA A 187 13.92 -9.02 -12.29
CA ALA A 187 13.42 -8.07 -11.31
C ALA A 187 14.48 -7.00 -10.99
N VAL A 188 14.03 -5.75 -10.82
CA VAL A 188 14.89 -4.60 -10.53
C VAL A 188 14.70 -4.14 -9.09
N GLU A 189 15.82 -3.93 -8.39
CA GLU A 189 15.85 -3.35 -7.04
C GLU A 189 16.27 -1.89 -7.09
N PHE A 190 15.55 -0.99 -6.43
CA PHE A 190 15.91 0.42 -6.32
C PHE A 190 15.31 1.11 -5.08
N SER A 191 15.92 2.22 -4.66
CA SER A 191 15.40 3.07 -3.58
C SER A 191 14.24 3.93 -4.06
N LEU A 192 13.12 3.94 -3.31
CA LEU A 192 12.00 4.82 -3.63
C LEU A 192 12.35 6.31 -3.49
N MET A 193 13.41 6.67 -2.77
CA MET A 193 13.83 8.06 -2.58
C MET A 193 14.34 8.63 -3.91
N GLU A 194 15.27 7.91 -4.53
CA GLU A 194 15.84 8.22 -5.85
C GLU A 194 14.80 8.08 -6.96
N GLY A 195 13.88 7.12 -6.81
CA GLY A 195 12.89 6.79 -7.83
C GLY A 195 13.50 5.94 -8.95
N HIS A 196 12.67 5.57 -9.93
CA HIS A 196 13.12 4.75 -11.06
C HIS A 196 12.26 5.03 -12.29
N LEU A 197 12.91 5.46 -13.38
CA LEU A 197 12.35 5.78 -14.71
C LEU A 197 11.14 6.72 -14.71
N TYR A 198 9.97 6.24 -14.31
CA TYR A 198 8.72 6.99 -14.36
C TYR A 198 8.30 7.43 -12.96
N PRO A 199 8.13 8.75 -12.69
CA PRO A 199 7.65 9.26 -11.40
C PRO A 199 6.36 8.59 -10.90
N ALA A 200 5.47 8.20 -11.82
CA ALA A 200 4.25 7.46 -11.49
C ALA A 200 4.50 6.12 -10.78
N MET A 201 5.61 5.42 -11.08
CA MET A 201 5.94 4.15 -10.41
C MET A 201 6.15 4.36 -8.91
N LYS A 202 6.92 5.37 -8.51
CA LYS A 202 7.14 5.71 -7.09
C LYS A 202 5.82 5.94 -6.36
N LYS A 203 4.92 6.75 -6.96
CA LYS A 203 3.62 7.07 -6.36
C LYS A 203 2.73 5.82 -6.26
N SER A 204 2.76 4.96 -7.28
CA SER A 204 2.04 3.68 -7.27
C SER A 204 2.55 2.72 -6.21
N LEU A 205 3.86 2.50 -6.14
CA LEU A 205 4.49 1.50 -5.26
C LEU A 205 4.19 1.74 -3.78
N LYS A 206 4.10 3.00 -3.35
CA LYS A 206 3.71 3.37 -1.97
C LYS A 206 2.27 2.96 -1.60
N THR A 207 1.44 2.66 -2.59
CA THR A 207 0.06 2.19 -2.42
C THR A 207 -0.09 0.68 -2.63
N MET A 208 0.99 -0.01 -3.01
CA MET A 208 0.98 -1.43 -3.37
C MET A 208 1.39 -2.30 -2.19
N ARG A 209 0.80 -3.48 -2.11
CA ARG A 209 1.14 -4.53 -1.14
C ARG A 209 2.06 -5.58 -1.75
N LYS A 210 2.69 -6.39 -0.89
CA LYS A 210 3.61 -7.44 -1.33
C LYS A 210 2.91 -8.43 -2.28
N GLY A 211 3.47 -8.64 -3.46
CA GLY A 211 2.93 -9.51 -4.51
C GLY A 211 1.75 -8.94 -5.30
N GLU A 212 1.42 -7.66 -5.12
CA GLU A 212 0.37 -6.97 -5.91
C GLU A 212 0.83 -6.77 -7.35
N ILE A 213 -0.07 -7.06 -8.30
CA ILE A 213 0.15 -6.82 -9.74
C ILE A 213 -0.89 -5.81 -10.20
N VAL A 214 -0.44 -4.76 -10.85
CA VAL A 214 -1.29 -3.66 -11.33
C VAL A 214 -0.98 -3.29 -12.77
N GLU A 215 -1.97 -2.70 -13.42
CA GLU A 215 -1.81 -1.97 -14.67
C GLU A 215 -2.05 -0.49 -14.36
N LEU A 216 -1.08 0.36 -14.71
CA LEU A 216 -1.17 1.81 -14.54
C LEU A 216 -1.47 2.45 -15.89
N THR A 217 -2.52 3.26 -15.95
CA THR A 217 -2.69 4.24 -17.03
C THR A 217 -2.19 5.58 -16.53
N VAL A 218 -1.13 6.10 -17.14
CA VAL A 218 -0.42 7.31 -16.69
C VAL A 218 -0.53 8.38 -17.77
N LYS A 219 -0.98 9.58 -17.40
CA LYS A 219 -1.02 10.74 -18.29
C LYS A 219 0.38 11.37 -18.46
N PRO A 220 0.64 12.07 -19.57
CA PRO A 220 1.90 12.78 -19.87
C PRO A 220 2.56 13.48 -18.68
N ALA A 221 1.80 14.27 -17.92
CA ALA A 221 2.30 15.03 -16.78
C ALA A 221 2.95 14.19 -15.66
N TYR A 222 2.74 12.87 -15.65
CA TYR A 222 3.15 11.97 -14.57
C TYR A 222 4.25 10.97 -14.96
N TYR A 223 4.70 10.97 -16.21
CA TYR A 223 5.84 10.16 -16.64
C TYR A 223 6.96 10.96 -17.32
N PHE A 224 6.77 12.24 -17.64
CA PHE A 224 7.87 13.16 -17.95
C PHE A 224 8.40 13.80 -16.65
N GLY A 225 9.53 13.32 -16.14
CA GLY A 225 10.26 13.97 -15.05
C GLY A 225 11.21 15.08 -15.54
N ASN A 226 11.80 15.84 -14.61
CA ASN A 226 12.89 16.79 -14.89
C ASN A 226 14.21 16.10 -15.31
N SER A 227 14.26 14.78 -15.38
CA SER A 227 15.42 14.00 -15.76
C SER A 227 15.40 13.71 -17.27
N SER A 228 16.42 14.22 -17.96
CA SER A 228 16.77 13.83 -19.32
C SER A 228 17.05 12.33 -19.34
N PHE A 229 16.14 11.55 -19.92
CA PHE A 229 16.33 10.11 -20.10
C PHE A 229 16.85 9.86 -21.52
N ASP A 230 18.05 9.31 -21.62
CA ASP A 230 18.73 8.97 -22.89
C ASP A 230 18.21 7.65 -23.47
N GLY A 231 16.92 7.60 -23.86
CA GLY A 231 16.32 6.42 -24.49
C GLY A 231 15.39 6.77 -25.66
N ASP A 232 15.59 6.12 -26.80
CA ASP A 232 14.87 6.35 -28.07
C ASP A 232 13.33 6.23 -27.97
N GLY A 233 12.81 5.50 -26.96
CA GLY A 233 11.37 5.31 -26.76
C GLY A 233 10.59 6.55 -26.29
N ILE A 234 11.25 7.53 -25.67
CA ILE A 234 10.58 8.72 -25.10
C ILE A 234 10.18 9.72 -26.20
N GLY A 235 10.93 9.80 -27.29
CA GLY A 235 10.58 10.62 -28.45
C GLY A 235 9.22 10.25 -29.08
N ILE A 236 8.84 8.97 -28.98
CA ILE A 236 7.55 8.45 -29.46
C ILE A 236 6.40 8.95 -28.58
N LEU A 237 6.58 8.99 -27.25
CA LEU A 237 5.55 9.51 -26.33
C LEU A 237 5.42 11.04 -26.40
N GLN A 238 6.53 11.77 -26.55
CA GLN A 238 6.50 13.24 -26.67
C GLN A 238 5.78 13.71 -27.93
N SER A 239 5.93 12.99 -29.04
CA SER A 239 5.28 13.31 -30.32
C SER A 239 3.80 12.94 -30.36
N SER A 240 3.39 11.92 -29.60
CA SER A 240 2.01 11.41 -29.61
C SER A 240 1.12 11.97 -28.49
N ASN A 241 1.68 12.52 -27.41
CA ASN A 241 0.95 12.90 -26.20
C ASN A 241 0.04 11.76 -25.66
N SER A 242 0.42 10.51 -25.95
CA SER A 242 -0.35 9.31 -25.65
C SER A 242 -0.10 8.85 -24.21
N ASN A 243 -1.10 8.24 -23.56
CA ASN A 243 -0.91 7.72 -22.21
C ASN A 243 0.14 6.60 -22.19
N LEU A 244 0.87 6.51 -21.08
CA LEU A 244 1.78 5.41 -20.79
C LEU A 244 1.00 4.32 -20.02
N ILE A 245 1.17 3.07 -20.45
CA ILE A 245 0.64 1.88 -19.79
C ILE A 245 1.79 1.13 -19.11
N ILE A 246 1.72 0.92 -17.80
CA ILE A 246 2.74 0.18 -17.05
C ILE A 246 2.10 -1.02 -16.36
N HIS A 247 2.48 -2.22 -16.76
CA HIS A 247 2.24 -3.42 -15.96
C HIS A 247 3.33 -3.52 -14.90
N LEU A 248 2.96 -3.54 -13.63
CA LEU A 248 3.88 -3.44 -12.49
C LEU A 248 3.55 -4.50 -11.43
N GLU A 249 4.56 -5.26 -11.03
CA GLU A 249 4.52 -6.21 -9.92
C GLU A 249 5.45 -5.73 -8.80
N LEU A 250 4.91 -5.57 -7.59
CA LEU A 250 5.72 -5.36 -6.38
C LEU A 250 6.03 -6.73 -5.77
N ILE A 251 7.23 -7.25 -5.97
CA ILE A 251 7.61 -8.59 -5.48
C ILE A 251 7.83 -8.54 -3.96
N SER A 252 8.64 -7.59 -3.50
CA SER A 252 8.99 -7.37 -2.10
C SER A 252 9.64 -6.01 -1.90
N TRP A 253 9.92 -5.64 -0.66
CA TRP A 253 10.79 -4.52 -0.33
C TRP A 253 11.61 -4.83 0.92
N LYS A 254 12.75 -4.14 1.06
CA LYS A 254 13.58 -4.13 2.26
C LYS A 254 13.27 -2.84 3.01
N SER A 255 12.87 -2.96 4.27
CA SER A 255 12.57 -1.79 5.10
C SER A 255 13.84 -1.05 5.48
N VAL A 256 13.83 0.25 5.23
CA VAL A 256 14.90 1.17 5.63
C VAL A 256 14.35 2.14 6.65
N VAL A 257 15.15 2.49 7.65
CA VAL A 257 14.82 3.45 8.69
C VAL A 257 15.81 4.60 8.61
N ASP A 258 15.32 5.81 8.42
CA ASP A 258 16.09 7.02 8.68
C ASP A 258 16.17 7.21 10.20
N VAL A 259 17.36 6.96 10.75
CA VAL A 259 17.58 6.86 12.19
C VAL A 259 17.49 8.22 12.87
N ILE A 260 17.89 9.29 12.18
CA ILE A 260 17.98 10.65 12.76
C ILE A 260 17.09 11.68 12.04
N GLY A 261 16.43 11.30 10.96
CA GLY A 261 15.45 12.14 10.26
C GLY A 261 16.05 13.10 9.22
N ASP A 262 17.36 12.99 8.93
CA ASP A 262 18.06 13.82 7.94
C ASP A 262 18.57 13.03 6.72
N ASN A 263 18.17 11.75 6.62
CA ASN A 263 18.60 10.77 5.62
C ASN A 263 20.09 10.44 5.58
N LYS A 264 20.91 10.86 6.57
CA LYS A 264 22.35 10.55 6.57
C LYS A 264 22.70 9.25 7.29
N VAL A 265 21.79 8.74 8.11
CA VAL A 265 21.96 7.49 8.85
C VAL A 265 20.80 6.57 8.51
N LEU A 266 21.04 5.66 7.58
CA LEU A 266 20.03 4.74 7.06
C LEU A 266 20.30 3.34 7.59
N LYS A 267 19.32 2.76 8.29
CA LYS A 267 19.34 1.37 8.74
C LYS A 267 18.45 0.53 7.85
N LYS A 268 19.05 -0.34 7.04
CA LYS A 268 18.38 -1.33 6.18
C LYS A 268 18.24 -2.66 6.92
N LEU A 269 17.01 -3.13 7.09
CA LEU A 269 16.71 -4.39 7.74
C LEU A 269 17.11 -5.58 6.84
N ILE A 270 17.94 -6.49 7.36
CA ILE A 270 18.30 -7.76 6.71
C ILE A 270 17.48 -8.91 7.32
N LYS A 271 17.38 -8.94 8.65
CA LYS A 271 16.61 -9.95 9.38
C LYS A 271 15.87 -9.29 10.54
N ALA A 272 14.57 -9.54 10.61
CA ALA A 272 13.73 -9.06 11.71
C ALA A 272 14.17 -9.68 13.05
N GLY A 273 14.32 -8.84 14.07
CA GLY A 273 14.46 -9.30 15.44
C GLY A 273 13.12 -9.66 16.10
N GLU A 274 13.21 -10.14 17.33
CA GLU A 274 12.08 -10.55 18.15
C GLU A 274 11.66 -9.48 19.18
N GLY A 275 10.42 -9.57 19.64
CA GLY A 275 9.86 -8.66 20.64
C GLY A 275 9.48 -7.27 20.11
N TYR A 276 9.15 -6.39 21.05
CA TYR A 276 8.73 -5.00 20.80
C TYR A 276 9.72 -3.97 21.34
N ASP A 277 10.54 -4.37 22.31
CA ASP A 277 11.52 -3.47 22.93
C ASP A 277 12.75 -3.29 22.04
N HIS A 278 13.37 -2.13 22.24
CA HIS A 278 14.67 -1.75 21.69
C HIS A 278 15.50 -1.12 22.82
N PRO A 279 16.85 -1.08 22.69
CA PRO A 279 17.70 -0.37 23.64
C PRO A 279 17.29 1.10 23.79
N ASN A 280 17.49 1.64 24.98
CA ASN A 280 17.40 3.07 25.27
C ASN A 280 18.77 3.60 25.75
N GLU A 281 18.89 4.91 25.92
CA GLU A 281 20.09 5.53 26.49
C GLU A 281 20.43 4.89 27.86
N GLY A 282 21.70 4.47 28.02
CA GLY A 282 22.16 3.77 29.22
C GLY A 282 21.94 2.25 29.22
N SER A 283 21.23 1.69 28.22
CA SER A 283 21.09 0.23 28.09
C SER A 283 22.44 -0.44 27.88
N LEU A 284 22.62 -1.64 28.44
CA LEU A 284 23.75 -2.50 28.11
C LEU A 284 23.38 -3.31 26.85
N ALA A 285 23.98 -3.00 25.72
CA ALA A 285 23.75 -3.68 24.45
C ALA A 285 24.88 -4.68 24.14
N LYS A 286 24.51 -5.80 23.51
CA LYS A 286 25.43 -6.84 23.04
C LYS A 286 25.34 -6.92 21.52
N VAL A 287 26.42 -6.57 20.83
CA VAL A 287 26.41 -6.47 19.36
C VAL A 287 27.57 -7.24 18.72
N ILE A 288 27.36 -7.62 17.47
CA ILE A 288 28.41 -8.09 16.56
C ILE A 288 28.34 -7.19 15.34
N TYR A 289 29.44 -6.56 14.96
CA TYR A 289 29.45 -5.73 13.77
C TYR A 289 30.77 -5.70 13.01
N ILE A 290 30.66 -5.40 11.72
CA ILE A 290 31.78 -5.23 10.79
C ILE A 290 31.58 -3.90 10.07
N GLY A 291 32.52 -2.97 10.23
CA GLY A 291 32.59 -1.72 9.48
C GLY A 291 33.34 -1.91 8.16
N LYS A 292 32.70 -1.54 7.04
CA LYS A 292 33.24 -1.64 5.68
C LYS A 292 33.16 -0.32 4.94
N LEU A 293 34.14 -0.08 4.07
CA LEU A 293 34.08 0.96 3.03
C LEU A 293 33.36 0.42 1.78
N GLN A 294 32.99 1.31 0.86
CA GLN A 294 32.32 0.93 -0.41
C GLN A 294 33.08 -0.11 -1.23
N ASP A 295 34.42 -0.07 -1.22
CA ASP A 295 35.27 -1.02 -1.94
C ASP A 295 35.35 -2.40 -1.26
N GLY A 296 34.64 -2.58 -0.14
CA GLY A 296 34.63 -3.81 0.66
C GLY A 296 35.74 -3.89 1.71
N THR A 297 36.63 -2.89 1.78
CA THR A 297 37.70 -2.84 2.79
C THR A 297 37.10 -2.77 4.19
N ILE A 298 37.55 -3.68 5.07
CA ILE A 298 37.10 -3.75 6.45
C ILE A 298 38.02 -2.90 7.31
N PHE A 299 37.49 -1.89 7.99
CA PHE A 299 38.26 -1.03 8.90
C PHE A 299 37.99 -1.33 10.38
N GLU A 300 36.89 -2.02 10.70
CA GLU A 300 36.56 -2.37 12.08
C GLU A 300 35.80 -3.70 12.17
N ARG A 301 36.10 -4.50 13.20
CA ARG A 301 35.31 -5.66 13.62
C ARG A 301 35.17 -5.64 15.14
N LYS A 302 33.96 -5.84 15.65
CA LYS A 302 33.67 -5.95 17.09
C LYS A 302 32.73 -7.12 17.36
N GLY A 303 33.06 -7.87 18.41
CA GLY A 303 32.27 -9.00 18.86
C GLY A 303 32.35 -10.23 17.94
N SER A 304 31.83 -11.33 18.44
CA SER A 304 31.63 -12.60 17.74
C SER A 304 30.37 -13.29 18.27
N ASP A 305 29.94 -14.38 17.63
CA ASP A 305 28.79 -15.14 18.14
C ASP A 305 29.08 -15.80 19.50
N GLU A 306 30.34 -16.06 19.83
CA GLU A 306 30.76 -16.62 21.12
C GLU A 306 30.93 -15.53 22.20
N GLU A 307 31.55 -14.42 21.84
CA GLU A 307 31.81 -13.27 22.72
C GLU A 307 31.35 -11.97 22.03
N PRO A 308 30.07 -11.58 22.21
CA PRO A 308 29.55 -10.34 21.66
C PRO A 308 30.24 -9.12 22.28
N PHE A 309 30.33 -8.02 21.53
CA PHE A 309 30.83 -6.76 22.06
C PHE A 309 29.76 -6.12 22.96
N GLU A 310 30.09 -5.96 24.23
CA GLU A 310 29.22 -5.36 25.25
C GLU A 310 29.58 -3.89 25.47
N TYR A 311 28.58 -3.01 25.39
CA TYR A 311 28.76 -1.57 25.60
C TYR A 311 27.48 -0.91 26.13
N VAL A 312 27.61 0.31 26.66
CA VAL A 312 26.49 1.10 27.17
C VAL A 312 26.07 2.14 26.12
N CYS A 313 24.79 2.14 25.75
CA CYS A 313 24.23 3.01 24.71
C CYS A 313 24.37 4.50 25.07
N LEU A 314 24.88 5.28 24.12
CA LEU A 314 25.17 6.73 24.15
C LEU A 314 26.17 7.16 25.24
N GLU A 315 27.14 6.30 25.55
CA GLU A 315 28.21 6.60 26.51
C GLU A 315 29.57 6.87 25.84
N GLY A 316 29.57 7.16 24.54
CA GLY A 316 30.77 7.54 23.77
C GLY A 316 31.72 6.39 23.45
N GLN A 317 31.28 5.14 23.63
CA GLN A 317 32.06 3.93 23.32
C GLN A 317 32.06 3.58 21.83
N LEU A 318 31.08 4.08 21.08
CA LEU A 318 30.90 3.88 19.65
C LEU A 318 30.71 5.21 18.92
N ASN A 319 30.79 5.16 17.58
CA ASN A 319 30.29 6.24 16.74
C ASN A 319 28.81 6.52 17.08
N GLU A 320 28.47 7.78 17.36
CA GLU A 320 27.13 8.18 17.82
C GLU A 320 26.03 7.79 16.84
N ASN A 321 26.29 7.85 15.52
CA ASN A 321 25.31 7.49 14.50
C ASN A 321 25.07 5.97 14.45
N LEU A 322 26.13 5.17 14.61
CA LEU A 322 26.00 3.72 14.71
C LEU A 322 25.23 3.33 15.99
N ASP A 323 25.54 3.97 17.10
CA ASP A 323 24.88 3.72 18.38
C ASP A 323 23.39 4.04 18.32
N ARG A 324 23.04 5.21 17.76
CA ARG A 324 21.65 5.57 17.48
C ARG A 324 20.94 4.54 16.60
N ALA A 325 21.63 3.99 15.60
CA ALA A 325 21.04 2.95 14.76
C ALA A 325 20.76 1.67 15.56
N ILE A 326 21.70 1.24 16.41
CA ILE A 326 21.53 0.07 17.31
C ILE A 326 20.34 0.25 18.25
N MET A 327 20.13 1.45 18.78
CA MET A 327 18.98 1.75 19.64
C MET A 327 17.61 1.65 18.94
N THR A 328 17.57 1.56 17.62
CA THR A 328 16.34 1.28 16.86
C THR A 328 16.15 -0.21 16.55
N MET A 329 17.13 -1.06 16.89
CA MET A 329 17.12 -2.49 16.59
C MET A 329 16.41 -3.29 17.67
N LYS A 330 15.85 -4.43 17.27
CA LYS A 330 15.31 -5.44 18.17
C LYS A 330 16.33 -6.52 18.48
N LYS A 331 16.09 -7.28 19.55
CA LYS A 331 16.89 -8.47 19.88
C LYS A 331 16.92 -9.43 18.69
N GLY A 332 18.10 -9.90 18.31
CA GLY A 332 18.32 -10.79 17.17
C GLY A 332 18.19 -10.14 15.79
N GLU A 333 17.96 -8.81 15.70
CA GLU A 333 17.87 -8.10 14.44
C GLU A 333 19.24 -8.01 13.76
N GLU A 334 19.27 -8.22 12.44
CA GLU A 334 20.45 -8.00 11.59
C GLU A 334 20.13 -6.90 10.59
N ALA A 335 21.05 -5.96 10.43
CA ALA A 335 20.87 -4.77 9.61
C ALA A 335 22.17 -4.32 8.95
N ILE A 336 22.03 -3.53 7.88
CA ILE A 336 23.11 -2.71 7.32
C ILE A 336 22.85 -1.26 7.71
N VAL A 337 23.82 -0.59 8.34
CA VAL A 337 23.75 0.82 8.71
C VAL A 337 24.71 1.62 7.84
N THR A 338 24.18 2.51 7.01
CA THR A 338 24.97 3.41 6.16
C THR A 338 25.05 4.79 6.80
N ILE A 339 26.26 5.35 6.90
CA ILE A 339 26.52 6.64 7.57
C ILE A 339 27.24 7.58 6.60
N ASN A 340 26.60 8.70 6.23
CA ASN A 340 27.10 9.75 5.32
C ASN A 340 27.53 9.28 3.90
N SER A 341 26.78 9.73 2.88
CA SER A 341 27.17 9.69 1.46
C SER A 341 27.67 8.33 0.96
N ASP A 342 27.10 7.24 1.48
CA ASP A 342 27.38 5.84 1.14
C ASP A 342 28.82 5.35 1.31
N SER A 343 29.75 6.19 1.76
CA SER A 343 31.19 5.87 1.81
C SER A 343 31.55 4.75 2.80
N MET A 344 30.73 4.59 3.84
CA MET A 344 30.96 3.65 4.94
C MET A 344 29.65 3.03 5.40
N PHE A 345 29.67 1.72 5.62
CA PHE A 345 28.54 0.98 6.15
C PHE A 345 28.96 -0.05 7.19
N TYR A 346 28.01 -0.42 8.05
CA TYR A 346 28.19 -1.43 9.09
C TYR A 346 27.20 -2.57 8.87
N GLU A 347 27.70 -3.79 8.76
CA GLU A 347 26.89 -4.99 8.93
C GLU A 347 26.80 -5.28 10.43
N ILE A 348 25.60 -5.26 11.00
CA ILE A 348 25.40 -5.34 12.45
C ILE A 348 24.31 -6.32 12.84
N LYS A 349 24.54 -7.04 13.94
CA LYS A 349 23.60 -7.91 14.64
C LYS A 349 23.47 -7.44 16.08
N LEU A 350 22.25 -7.09 16.51
CA LEU A 350 21.95 -6.87 17.93
C LEU A 350 21.65 -8.23 18.57
N VAL A 351 22.62 -8.80 19.30
CA VAL A 351 22.51 -10.13 19.90
C VAL A 351 21.52 -10.12 21.07
N ASP A 352 21.70 -9.17 21.98
CA ASP A 352 20.83 -9.00 23.15
C ASP A 352 20.97 -7.58 23.72
N PHE A 353 20.08 -7.20 24.63
CA PHE A 353 20.25 -5.96 25.41
C PHE A 353 19.52 -6.04 26.76
N ASN A 354 20.09 -5.36 27.76
CA ASN A 354 19.44 -5.08 29.03
C ASN A 354 19.00 -3.62 29.03
N LYS A 355 17.68 -3.40 28.95
CA LYS A 355 17.09 -2.07 28.86
C LYS A 355 17.29 -1.30 30.17
N GLU A 356 17.82 -0.08 30.08
CA GLU A 356 17.96 0.77 31.27
C GLU A 356 16.59 1.25 31.74
N LYS A 357 16.38 1.21 33.06
CA LYS A 357 15.13 1.66 33.65
C LYS A 357 15.06 3.19 33.50
N PRO A 358 14.06 3.75 32.80
CA PRO A 358 14.01 5.19 32.65
C PRO A 358 13.74 5.87 34.00
N PHE A 359 14.31 7.06 34.20
CA PHE A 359 14.30 7.77 35.48
C PHE A 359 12.90 7.91 36.10
N TRP A 360 11.85 8.14 35.29
CA TRP A 360 10.47 8.27 35.77
C TRP A 360 9.85 6.95 36.27
N LYS A 361 10.42 5.79 35.94
CA LYS A 361 10.00 4.49 36.47
C LYS A 361 10.76 4.07 37.72
N MET A 362 11.83 4.78 38.07
CA MET A 362 12.66 4.49 39.25
C MET A 362 11.97 4.97 40.55
N ASP A 363 12.15 4.21 41.62
CA ASP A 363 11.79 4.65 42.97
C ASP A 363 12.81 5.67 43.52
N THR A 364 12.52 6.28 44.67
CA THR A 364 13.37 7.33 45.26
C THR A 364 14.78 6.85 45.56
N LYS A 365 14.95 5.59 46.00
CA LYS A 365 16.25 5.03 46.34
C LYS A 365 17.05 4.77 45.08
N GLU A 366 16.44 4.13 44.08
CA GLU A 366 17.04 3.90 42.77
C GLU A 366 17.48 5.21 42.09
N LYS A 367 16.68 6.28 42.20
CA LYS A 367 17.04 7.61 41.67
C LYS A 367 18.28 8.19 42.33
N ILE A 368 18.38 8.10 43.66
CA ILE A 368 19.55 8.59 44.40
C ILE A 368 20.80 7.81 43.98
N GLU A 369 20.71 6.48 43.93
CA GLU A 369 21.82 5.61 43.50
C GLU A 369 22.23 5.89 42.05
N ALA A 370 21.29 6.14 41.14
CA ALA A 370 21.56 6.51 39.76
C ALA A 370 22.27 7.87 39.64
N CYS A 371 21.83 8.89 40.38
CA CYS A 371 22.50 10.20 40.41
C CYS A 371 23.94 10.08 40.95
N ASP A 372 24.13 9.36 42.06
CA ASP A 372 25.47 9.15 42.63
C ASP A 372 26.39 8.41 41.65
N LYS A 373 25.87 7.43 40.92
CA LYS A 373 26.62 6.72 39.86
C LYS A 373 27.03 7.68 38.73
N ILE A 374 26.09 8.45 38.18
CA ILE A 374 26.35 9.42 37.09
C ILE A 374 27.40 10.44 37.52
N LYS A 375 27.27 10.99 38.74
CA LYS A 375 28.22 11.93 39.32
C LYS A 375 29.63 11.33 39.45
N ASN A 376 29.71 10.10 39.96
CA ASN A 376 30.99 9.41 40.13
C ASN A 376 31.66 9.11 38.79
N GLU A 377 30.90 8.70 37.77
CA GLU A 377 31.41 8.52 36.40
C GLU A 377 31.90 9.84 35.81
N GLY A 378 31.14 10.93 35.96
CA GLY A 378 31.56 12.27 35.56
C GLY A 378 32.87 12.69 36.23
N ASN A 379 33.03 12.40 37.53
CA ASN A 379 34.25 12.69 38.28
C ASN A 379 35.46 11.89 37.77
N VAL A 380 35.26 10.62 37.39
CA VAL A 380 36.33 9.80 36.78
C VAL A 380 36.75 10.40 35.44
N LEU A 381 35.79 10.70 34.55
CA LEU A 381 36.07 11.33 33.26
C LEU A 381 36.77 12.69 33.38
N PHE A 382 36.37 13.48 34.38
CA PHE A 382 36.98 14.77 34.66
C PHE A 382 38.45 14.61 35.08
N LYS A 383 38.74 13.64 35.95
CA LYS A 383 40.11 13.31 36.38
C LYS A 383 40.99 12.80 35.24
N ASP A 384 40.40 12.07 34.29
CA ASP A 384 41.07 11.56 33.10
C ASP A 384 41.25 12.63 32.00
N GLY A 385 40.90 13.90 32.27
CA GLY A 385 41.03 15.01 31.33
C GLY A 385 39.98 15.01 30.21
N LYS A 386 38.97 14.14 30.27
CA LYS A 386 37.87 14.04 29.30
C LYS A 386 36.74 15.02 29.65
N TYR A 387 37.06 16.31 29.68
CA TYR A 387 36.18 17.36 30.23
C TYR A 387 34.83 17.44 29.51
N GLN A 388 34.79 17.25 28.19
CA GLN A 388 33.53 17.31 27.43
C GLN A 388 32.58 16.16 27.80
N CYS A 389 33.09 14.94 27.94
CA CYS A 389 32.31 13.79 28.38
C CYS A 389 31.86 13.93 29.85
N ALA A 390 32.72 14.49 30.71
CA ALA A 390 32.36 14.79 32.08
C ALA A 390 31.22 15.83 32.17
N SER A 391 31.27 16.89 31.35
CA SER A 391 30.20 17.90 31.28
C SER A 391 28.86 17.29 30.90
N MET A 392 28.82 16.41 29.88
CA MET A 392 27.60 15.72 29.47
C MET A 392 26.99 14.88 30.61
N LYS A 393 27.82 14.23 31.43
CA LYS A 393 27.36 13.48 32.61
C LYS A 393 26.72 14.37 33.65
N TYR A 394 27.34 15.51 33.97
CA TYR A 394 26.78 16.44 34.94
C TYR A 394 25.50 17.12 34.43
N GLU A 395 25.41 17.44 33.13
CA GLU A 395 24.17 17.96 32.53
C GLU A 395 23.01 16.95 32.61
N LYS A 396 23.31 15.66 32.38
CA LYS A 396 22.33 14.57 32.53
C LYS A 396 21.85 14.42 33.98
N GLU A 397 22.74 14.57 34.95
CA GLU A 397 22.40 14.62 36.39
C GLU A 397 21.48 15.81 36.68
N CYS A 398 21.83 17.02 36.24
CA CYS A 398 21.01 18.23 36.40
C CYS A 398 19.60 18.11 35.79
N ASN A 399 19.49 17.55 34.58
CA ASN A 399 18.20 17.31 33.94
C ASN A 399 17.36 16.30 34.71
N SER A 400 17.98 15.27 35.30
CA SER A 400 17.31 14.28 36.14
C SER A 400 16.79 14.89 37.45
N PHE A 401 17.55 15.82 38.04
CA PHE A 401 17.12 16.60 39.22
C PHE A 401 15.99 17.60 38.90
N SER A 402 16.03 18.26 37.75
CA SER A 402 14.94 19.14 37.30
C SER A 402 13.60 18.39 37.21
N PHE A 403 13.63 17.15 36.73
CA PHE A 403 12.46 16.26 36.71
C PHE A 403 11.95 15.87 38.11
N LEU A 404 12.82 15.87 39.12
CA LEU A 404 12.44 15.56 40.50
C LEU A 404 11.60 16.68 41.14
N PHE A 405 11.82 17.94 40.72
CA PHE A 405 11.15 19.12 41.29
C PHE A 405 9.91 19.58 40.53
N PHE A 406 9.72 19.17 39.27
CA PHE A 406 8.54 19.57 38.47
C PHE A 406 7.26 18.76 38.75
N PHE A 407 7.31 17.71 39.58
CA PHE A 407 6.18 16.82 39.89
C PHE A 407 5.86 16.70 41.40
N VAL A 408 6.28 17.68 42.22
CA VAL A 408 5.85 17.80 43.62
C VAL A 408 4.78 18.87 43.77
#